data_AF-A0AAV9D096-F1
#
_entry.id   AF-A0AAV9D096-F1
#
_cell.length_a   1.000
_cell.length_b   1.000
_cell.length_c   1.000
_cell.angle_alpha   90.00
_cell.angle_beta   90.00
_cell.angle_gamma   90.00
#
_symmetry.space_group_name_H-M   'P 1'
#
loop_
_entity.id
_entity.type
_entity.pdbx_description
1 polymer ?
#
loop_
_entity_poly.entity_id
_entity_poly.type
_entity_poly.pdbx_seq_one_letter_code
_entity_poly.pdbx_strand_id
1 'polypeptide(L)'
;MASWNSVPLEICYQTLGWIAFFSWSFSFYPQIILNYRRKSVVGLNFDYLVLNVTKHSSYLIYNAVLFFSSVVQRQYKEKYGFDEMIPVAANDVALSTHAVLMTLFALYQVTIYERGSQKVSKICISISAVVWITAIVSVILASQSQSWLWLISVFNSIQVVMTVIKYTPQAWMNFRRKSTVGFSIGNGLFDLLGGVMNFSQMGVQSIDQGTFVNFYGNIGKTLLSLEVIFYALIFIVQRYILYPLKTEKFPVISKETVTPAIEISRHRRRIFKCIKIIHCPALLLMVYIKPCCITVFIPLCI
;
A
#
# COMPACT_ATOMS: atom_id res chain seq x y z
N MET A 1 -9.11 22.80 22.25
CA MET A 1 -8.43 22.09 21.15
C MET A 1 -8.82 20.63 21.33
N ALA A 2 -9.46 20.01 20.35
CA ALA A 2 -9.85 18.60 20.47
C ALA A 2 -8.62 17.75 20.83
N SER A 3 -8.67 17.10 21.99
CA SER A 3 -7.59 16.28 22.55
C SER A 3 -8.17 14.93 22.93
N TRP A 4 -7.30 13.93 23.02
CA TRP A 4 -7.69 12.60 23.47
C TRP A 4 -8.28 12.64 24.89
N ASN A 5 -9.39 11.95 25.07
CA ASN A 5 -10.01 11.77 26.39
C ASN A 5 -9.35 10.61 27.15
N SER A 6 -8.80 9.62 26.44
CA SER A 6 -8.21 8.41 26.99
C SER A 6 -6.82 8.12 26.40
N VAL A 7 -5.79 8.17 27.25
CA VAL A 7 -4.40 7.84 26.88
C VAL A 7 -4.27 6.40 26.30
N PRO A 8 -4.92 5.36 26.87
CA PRO A 8 -4.92 4.04 26.26
C PRO A 8 -5.49 4.01 24.83
N LEU A 9 -6.55 4.78 24.54
CA LEU A 9 -7.13 4.85 23.20
C LEU A 9 -6.20 5.58 22.23
N GLU A 10 -5.53 6.65 22.66
CA GLU A 10 -4.50 7.33 21.87
C GLU A 10 -3.36 6.37 21.48
N ILE A 11 -2.83 5.61 22.44
CA ILE A 11 -1.75 4.63 22.16
C ILE A 11 -2.25 3.55 21.20
N CYS A 12 -3.47 3.05 21.39
CA CYS A 12 -4.08 2.06 20.51
C CYS A 12 -4.22 2.61 19.08
N TYR A 13 -4.72 3.83 18.93
CA TYR A 13 -4.85 4.54 17.66
C TYR A 13 -3.52 4.65 16.92
N GLN A 14 -2.46 5.10 17.61
CA GLN A 14 -1.12 5.21 17.03
C GLN A 14 -0.59 3.84 16.60
N THR A 15 -0.74 2.83 17.47
CA THR A 15 -0.26 1.47 17.20
C THR A 15 -0.92 0.87 15.97
N LEU A 16 -2.25 0.95 15.87
CA LEU A 16 -3.01 0.46 14.72
C LEU A 16 -2.60 1.17 13.43
N GLY A 17 -2.43 2.49 13.47
CA GLY A 17 -2.00 3.29 12.32
C GLY A 17 -0.61 2.91 11.81
N TRP A 18 0.35 2.67 12.71
CA TRP A 18 1.69 2.25 12.33
C TRP A 18 1.74 0.80 11.84
N ILE A 19 0.94 -0.11 12.39
CA ILE A 19 0.81 -1.47 11.85
C ILE A 19 0.25 -1.42 10.42
N ALA A 20 -0.76 -0.57 10.17
CA ALA A 20 -1.30 -0.36 8.82
C ALA A 20 -0.22 0.18 7.87
N PHE A 21 0.55 1.18 8.30
CA PHE A 21 1.68 1.73 7.57
C PHE A 21 2.68 0.66 7.15
N PHE A 22 3.17 -0.16 8.09
CA PHE A 22 4.18 -1.18 7.79
C PHE A 22 3.61 -2.28 6.88
N SER A 23 2.38 -2.72 7.15
CA SER A 23 1.71 -3.76 6.35
C SER A 23 1.62 -3.37 4.89
N TRP A 24 1.11 -2.18 4.59
CA TRP A 24 1.02 -1.70 3.21
C TRP A 24 2.38 -1.33 2.61
N SER A 25 3.30 -0.76 3.39
CA SER A 25 4.64 -0.40 2.90
C SER A 25 5.43 -1.61 2.41
N PHE A 26 5.37 -2.75 3.13
CA PHE A 26 6.08 -3.95 2.71
C PHE A 26 5.61 -4.51 1.36
N SER A 27 4.37 -4.22 0.93
CA SER A 27 3.83 -4.68 -0.34
C SER A 27 4.55 -4.11 -1.58
N PHE A 28 5.24 -2.97 -1.45
CA PHE A 28 5.94 -2.30 -2.57
C PHE A 28 7.28 -2.96 -2.91
N TYR A 29 7.99 -3.50 -1.91
CA TYR A 29 9.37 -3.95 -2.05
C TYR A 29 9.56 -5.18 -2.96
N PRO A 30 8.69 -6.22 -2.94
CA PRO A 30 8.89 -7.41 -3.76
C PRO A 30 9.07 -7.11 -5.25
N GLN A 31 8.25 -6.22 -5.81
CA GLN A 31 8.33 -5.85 -7.22
C GLN A 31 9.59 -5.06 -7.53
N ILE A 32 9.95 -4.11 -6.67
CA ILE A 32 11.13 -3.26 -6.85
C ILE A 32 12.43 -4.09 -6.79
N ILE A 33 12.50 -5.03 -5.84
CA ILE A 33 13.63 -5.96 -5.71
C ILE A 33 13.69 -6.89 -6.92
N LEU A 34 12.54 -7.37 -7.41
CA LEU A 34 12.48 -8.24 -8.58
C LEU A 34 13.02 -7.54 -9.83
N ASN A 35 12.59 -6.29 -10.07
CA ASN A 35 13.08 -5.46 -11.17
C ASN A 35 14.60 -5.27 -11.08
N TYR A 36 15.11 -4.96 -9.88
CA TYR A 36 16.54 -4.79 -9.64
C TYR A 36 17.35 -6.06 -9.90
N ARG A 37 16.85 -7.22 -9.46
CA ARG A 37 17.52 -8.52 -9.64
C ARG A 37 17.53 -8.98 -11.10
N ARG A 38 16.42 -8.77 -11.81
CA ARG A 38 16.29 -9.16 -13.23
C ARG A 38 16.93 -8.16 -14.19
N LYS A 39 17.18 -6.93 -13.73
CA LYS A 39 17.56 -5.78 -14.60
C LYS A 39 16.62 -5.60 -15.79
N SER A 40 15.36 -6.00 -15.60
CA SER A 40 14.32 -6.05 -16.61
C SER A 40 12.98 -5.81 -15.91
N VAL A 41 12.16 -4.96 -16.51
CA VAL A 41 10.77 -4.70 -16.10
C VAL A 41 9.78 -5.46 -16.99
N VAL A 42 10.26 -6.41 -17.80
CA VAL A 42 9.40 -7.23 -18.65
C VAL A 42 8.45 -8.08 -17.80
N GLY A 43 7.15 -7.87 -18.01
CA GLY A 43 6.04 -8.45 -17.26
C GLY A 43 5.40 -7.51 -16.22
N LEU A 44 6.02 -6.36 -15.92
CA LEU A 44 5.40 -5.32 -15.10
C LEU A 44 4.35 -4.57 -15.94
N ASN A 45 3.13 -4.43 -15.42
CA ASN A 45 2.10 -3.66 -16.09
C ASN A 45 2.34 -2.15 -15.92
N PHE A 46 2.61 -1.43 -17.02
CA PHE A 46 2.85 0.02 -16.96
C PHE A 46 1.59 0.83 -16.67
N ASP A 47 0.41 0.34 -17.03
CA ASP A 47 -0.87 0.98 -16.68
C ASP A 47 -1.04 0.98 -15.15
N TYR A 48 -0.74 -0.16 -14.51
CA TYR A 48 -0.77 -0.28 -13.06
C TYR A 48 0.13 0.76 -12.38
N LEU A 49 1.31 1.01 -12.95
CA LEU A 49 2.27 1.96 -12.40
C LEU A 49 1.75 3.41 -12.54
N VAL A 50 1.25 3.80 -13.71
CA VAL A 50 0.67 5.15 -13.96
C VAL A 50 -0.54 5.42 -13.07
N LEU A 51 -1.44 4.44 -12.93
CA LEU A 51 -2.62 4.55 -12.06
C LEU A 51 -2.22 4.69 -10.59
N ASN A 52 -1.21 3.94 -10.12
CA ASN A 52 -0.72 4.07 -8.74
C ASN A 52 -0.07 5.41 -8.47
N VAL A 53 0.66 6.00 -9.41
CA VAL A 53 1.20 7.37 -9.23
C VAL A 53 0.06 8.34 -9.00
N THR A 54 -0.96 8.31 -9.86
CA THR A 54 -2.10 9.22 -9.75
C THR A 54 -2.86 9.01 -8.44
N LYS A 55 -3.11 7.76 -8.05
CA LYS A 55 -3.72 7.40 -6.77
C LYS A 55 -2.92 7.93 -5.58
N HIS A 56 -1.65 7.53 -5.47
CA HIS A 56 -0.83 7.82 -4.29
C HIS A 56 -0.51 9.30 -4.17
N SER A 57 -0.29 10.01 -5.28
CA SER A 57 -0.11 11.46 -5.27
C SER A 57 -1.37 12.18 -4.80
N SER A 58 -2.55 11.77 -5.27
CA SER A 58 -3.82 12.38 -4.82
C SER A 58 -4.06 12.12 -3.32
N TYR A 59 -3.75 10.90 -2.84
CA TYR A 59 -3.86 10.57 -1.43
C TYR A 59 -2.86 11.36 -0.56
N LEU A 60 -1.62 11.53 -1.04
CA LEU A 60 -0.62 12.37 -0.37
C LEU A 60 -1.04 13.83 -0.31
N ILE A 61 -1.58 14.40 -1.40
CA ILE A 61 -2.09 15.78 -1.42
C ILE A 61 -3.16 15.95 -0.34
N TYR A 62 -4.15 15.06 -0.27
CA TYR A 62 -5.19 15.13 0.76
C TYR A 62 -4.60 15.05 2.17
N ASN A 63 -3.78 14.02 2.46
CA ASN A 63 -3.24 13.81 3.79
C ASN A 63 -2.31 14.94 4.21
N ALA A 64 -1.35 15.34 3.37
CA ALA A 64 -0.38 16.38 3.70
C ALA A 64 -1.07 17.74 3.88
N VAL A 65 -1.98 18.12 2.99
CA VAL A 65 -2.66 19.42 3.10
C VAL A 65 -3.56 19.48 4.33
N LEU A 66 -4.36 18.44 4.62
CA LEU A 66 -5.21 18.41 5.82
C LEU A 66 -4.38 18.32 7.11
N PHE A 67 -3.23 17.66 7.08
CA PHE A 67 -2.34 17.52 8.25
C PHE A 67 -1.54 18.78 8.56
N PHE A 68 -1.06 19.52 7.55
CA PHE A 68 -0.18 20.68 7.77
C PHE A 68 -0.86 22.05 7.62
N SER A 69 -1.90 22.19 6.79
CA SER A 69 -2.50 23.50 6.50
C SER A 69 -3.51 23.92 7.55
N SER A 70 -3.17 24.96 8.33
CA SER A 70 -4.07 25.56 9.31
C SER A 70 -5.36 26.11 8.68
N VAL A 71 -5.29 26.62 7.45
CA VAL A 71 -6.46 27.12 6.70
C VAL A 71 -7.46 26.00 6.43
N VAL A 72 -6.98 24.85 5.99
CA VAL A 72 -7.85 23.70 5.67
C VAL A 72 -8.37 23.03 6.93
N GLN A 73 -7.55 22.94 7.99
CA GLN A 73 -8.00 22.48 9.30
C GLN A 73 -9.08 23.37 9.89
N ARG A 74 -8.99 24.69 9.70
CA ARG A 74 -10.05 25.62 10.12
C ARG A 74 -11.35 25.36 9.35
N GLN A 75 -11.28 25.25 8.02
CA GLN A 75 -12.45 24.92 7.19
C GLN A 75 -13.07 23.57 7.57
N TYR A 76 -12.25 22.58 7.94
CA TYR A 76 -12.73 21.29 8.44
C TYR A 76 -13.54 21.46 9.73
N LYS A 77 -13.01 22.22 10.69
CA LYS A 77 -13.68 22.49 11.96
C LYS A 77 -14.93 23.34 11.81
N GLU A 78 -14.94 24.29 10.90
CA GLU A 78 -16.14 25.07 10.53
C GLU A 78 -17.25 24.16 9.99
N LYS A 79 -16.89 23.10 9.25
CA LYS A 79 -17.86 22.17 8.67
C LYS A 79 -18.35 21.10 9.65
N TYR A 80 -17.46 20.54 10.46
CA TYR A 80 -17.74 19.35 11.27
C TYR A 80 -17.80 19.59 12.78
N GLY A 81 -17.32 20.73 13.27
CA GLY A 81 -17.27 21.09 14.69
C GLY A 81 -15.86 21.42 15.14
N PHE A 82 -15.73 22.40 16.05
CA PHE A 82 -14.42 22.81 16.60
C PHE A 82 -13.86 21.85 17.65
N ASP A 83 -14.73 21.04 18.25
CA ASP A 83 -14.40 19.98 19.20
C ASP A 83 -13.98 18.67 18.50
N GLU A 84 -14.07 18.64 17.16
CA GLU A 84 -13.65 17.49 16.38
C GLU A 84 -12.15 17.48 16.09
N MET A 85 -11.54 16.31 16.21
CA MET A 85 -10.15 16.06 15.85
C MET A 85 -9.99 15.99 14.33
N ILE A 86 -8.82 16.39 13.85
CA ILE A 86 -8.49 16.26 12.42
C ILE A 86 -8.33 14.77 12.10
N PRO A 87 -9.05 14.22 11.09
CA PRO A 87 -9.15 12.78 10.85
C PRO A 87 -7.98 12.21 10.03
N VAL A 88 -6.79 12.85 10.14
CA VAL A 88 -5.56 12.46 9.45
C VAL A 88 -4.44 12.37 10.47
N ALA A 89 -3.81 11.20 10.52
CA ALA A 89 -2.69 10.92 11.40
C ALA A 89 -1.34 11.06 10.69
N ALA A 90 -0.26 11.09 11.48
CA ALA A 90 1.10 11.08 10.95
C ALA A 90 1.40 9.82 10.11
N ASN A 91 0.85 8.66 10.50
CA ASN A 91 1.02 7.41 9.74
C ASN A 91 0.35 7.47 8.35
N ASP A 92 -0.73 8.24 8.17
CA ASP A 92 -1.39 8.40 6.87
C ASP A 92 -0.51 9.22 5.91
N VAL A 93 0.10 10.30 6.42
CA VAL A 93 1.07 11.12 5.67
C VAL A 93 2.31 10.30 5.34
N ALA A 94 2.85 9.55 6.30
CA ALA A 94 4.01 8.70 6.10
C ALA A 94 3.75 7.62 5.04
N LEU A 95 2.60 6.94 5.12
CA LEU A 95 2.20 5.91 4.17
C LEU A 95 2.08 6.46 2.75
N SER A 96 1.34 7.56 2.59
CA SER A 96 1.11 8.16 1.28
C SER A 96 2.39 8.71 0.66
N THR A 97 3.27 9.31 1.48
CA THR A 97 4.62 9.75 1.05
C THR A 97 5.46 8.57 0.59
N HIS A 98 5.56 7.51 1.41
CA HIS A 98 6.30 6.31 1.08
C HIS A 98 5.80 5.68 -0.22
N ALA A 99 4.47 5.55 -0.37
CA ALA A 99 3.87 4.98 -1.56
C ALA A 99 4.19 5.78 -2.85
N VAL A 100 4.17 7.12 -2.79
CA VAL A 100 4.61 7.97 -3.92
C VAL A 100 6.07 7.71 -4.24
N LEU A 101 6.96 7.73 -3.24
CA LEU A 101 8.40 7.50 -3.43
C LEU A 101 8.69 6.13 -4.05
N MET A 102 8.08 5.06 -3.53
CA MET A 102 8.27 3.71 -4.07
C MET A 102 7.74 3.58 -5.50
N THR A 103 6.63 4.25 -5.81
CA THR A 103 6.05 4.23 -7.15
C THR A 103 6.90 5.03 -8.14
N LEU A 104 7.43 6.19 -7.75
CA LEU A 104 8.39 6.96 -8.55
C LEU A 104 9.70 6.19 -8.75
N PHE A 105 10.17 5.47 -7.74
CA PHE A 105 11.34 4.61 -7.86
C PHE A 105 11.10 3.47 -8.86
N ALA A 106 9.91 2.85 -8.85
CA ALA A 106 9.54 1.86 -9.85
C ALA A 106 9.43 2.47 -11.27
N LEU A 107 8.94 3.71 -11.41
CA LEU A 107 8.98 4.43 -12.70
C LEU A 107 10.41 4.67 -13.18
N TYR A 108 11.30 5.07 -12.28
CA TYR A 108 12.71 5.21 -12.60
C TYR A 108 13.31 3.87 -13.06
N GLN A 109 12.96 2.73 -12.43
CA GLN A 109 13.38 1.42 -12.92
C GLN A 109 12.90 1.12 -14.35
N VAL A 110 11.71 1.61 -14.74
CA VAL A 110 11.18 1.45 -16.10
C VAL A 110 11.98 2.25 -17.15
N THR A 111 12.62 3.36 -16.76
CA THR A 111 13.43 4.15 -17.70
C THR A 111 14.83 3.57 -17.91
N ILE A 112 15.38 2.85 -16.92
CA ILE A 112 16.75 2.32 -16.97
C ILE A 112 16.85 0.84 -17.38
N TYR A 113 15.82 0.03 -17.12
CA TYR A 113 15.85 -1.42 -17.35
C TYR A 113 15.15 -1.82 -18.65
N GLU A 114 15.44 -3.04 -19.11
CA GLU A 114 14.81 -3.58 -20.32
C GLU A 114 13.29 -3.68 -20.14
N ARG A 115 12.56 -3.01 -21.03
CA ARG A 115 11.09 -2.95 -21.05
C ARG A 115 10.42 -3.73 -22.19
N GLY A 116 11.22 -4.25 -23.12
CA GLY A 116 10.71 -4.88 -24.34
C GLY A 116 9.82 -3.92 -25.15
N SER A 117 8.72 -4.45 -25.69
CA SER A 117 7.73 -3.71 -26.49
C SER A 117 6.53 -3.20 -25.68
N GLN A 118 6.56 -3.32 -24.35
CA GLN A 118 5.46 -2.91 -23.47
C GLN A 118 5.26 -1.39 -23.51
N LYS A 119 4.01 -0.96 -23.60
CA LYS A 119 3.60 0.45 -23.62
C LYS A 119 2.40 0.64 -22.69
N VAL A 120 2.22 1.87 -22.22
CA VAL A 120 0.99 2.26 -21.51
C VAL A 120 -0.17 2.21 -22.50
N SER A 121 -1.30 1.63 -22.10
CA SER A 121 -2.48 1.53 -22.94
C SER A 121 -3.11 2.91 -23.18
N LYS A 122 -3.72 3.08 -24.35
CA LYS A 122 -4.47 4.31 -24.68
C LYS A 122 -5.62 4.57 -23.71
N ILE A 123 -6.23 3.51 -23.18
CA ILE A 123 -7.29 3.59 -22.17
C ILE A 123 -6.74 4.17 -20.87
N CYS A 124 -5.61 3.65 -20.37
CA CYS A 124 -4.97 4.18 -19.16
C CYS A 124 -4.55 5.64 -19.32
N ILE A 125 -4.01 6.01 -20.49
CA ILE A 125 -3.66 7.41 -20.80
C ILE A 125 -4.91 8.29 -20.77
N SER A 126 -6.00 7.86 -21.41
CA SER A 126 -7.27 8.60 -21.44
C SER A 126 -7.86 8.79 -20.04
N ILE A 127 -7.92 7.72 -19.22
CA ILE A 127 -8.39 7.79 -17.83
C ILE A 127 -7.52 8.76 -17.03
N SER A 128 -6.20 8.66 -17.14
CA SER A 128 -5.29 9.53 -16.41
C SER A 128 -5.45 10.98 -16.84
N ALA A 129 -5.58 11.25 -18.14
CA ALA A 129 -5.79 12.59 -18.68
C ALA A 129 -7.09 13.21 -18.13
N VAL A 130 -8.21 12.48 -18.13
CA VAL A 130 -9.48 12.94 -17.56
C VAL A 130 -9.32 13.30 -16.09
N VAL A 131 -8.70 12.42 -15.29
CA VAL A 131 -8.50 12.65 -13.85
C VAL A 131 -7.66 13.91 -13.59
N TRP A 132 -6.54 14.08 -14.30
CA TRP A 132 -5.67 15.24 -14.11
C TRP A 132 -6.30 16.54 -14.63
N ILE A 133 -7.09 16.50 -15.71
CA ILE A 133 -7.88 17.66 -16.15
C ILE A 133 -8.90 18.04 -15.07
N THR A 134 -9.65 17.08 -14.51
CA THR A 134 -10.59 17.34 -13.42
C THR A 134 -9.88 17.94 -12.20
N ALA A 135 -8.69 17.45 -11.85
CA ALA A 135 -7.89 18.00 -10.77
C ALA A 135 -7.50 19.47 -11.03
N ILE A 136 -7.02 19.79 -12.24
CA ILE A 136 -6.65 21.16 -12.63
C ILE A 136 -7.85 22.10 -12.55
N VAL A 137 -9.00 21.70 -13.13
CA VAL A 137 -10.24 22.50 -13.06
C VAL A 137 -10.67 22.72 -11.61
N SER A 138 -10.58 21.68 -10.76
CA SER A 138 -10.91 21.79 -9.35
C SER A 138 -10.00 22.77 -8.61
N VAL A 139 -8.70 22.79 -8.91
CA VAL A 139 -7.75 23.77 -8.33
C VAL A 139 -8.14 25.21 -8.70
N ILE A 140 -8.51 25.44 -9.97
CA ILE A 140 -8.94 26.78 -10.42
C ILE A 140 -10.20 27.23 -9.68
N LEU A 141 -11.22 26.37 -9.60
CA LEU A 141 -12.48 26.66 -8.91
C LEU A 141 -12.29 26.89 -7.41
N ALA A 142 -11.46 26.06 -6.76
CA ALA A 142 -11.16 26.20 -5.34
C ALA A 142 -10.36 27.46 -5.02
N SER A 143 -9.47 27.88 -5.92
CA SER A 143 -8.72 29.13 -5.79
C SER A 143 -9.66 30.35 -5.84
N GLN A 144 -10.64 30.35 -6.74
CA GLN A 144 -11.63 31.44 -6.85
C GLN A 144 -12.58 31.50 -5.65
N SER A 145 -13.06 30.33 -5.20
CA SER A 145 -14.03 30.22 -4.10
C SER A 145 -13.39 30.11 -2.71
N GLN A 146 -12.06 30.08 -2.62
CA GLN A 146 -11.28 29.79 -1.41
C GLN A 146 -11.70 28.48 -0.70
N SER A 147 -12.30 27.53 -1.42
CA SER A 147 -12.86 26.29 -0.87
C SER A 147 -11.83 25.15 -0.87
N TRP A 148 -10.75 25.32 -0.10
CA TRP A 148 -9.62 24.39 -0.04
C TRP A 148 -9.98 23.00 0.51
N LEU A 149 -10.86 22.92 1.51
CA LEU A 149 -11.36 21.63 2.03
C LEU A 149 -12.12 20.83 0.96
N TRP A 150 -12.90 21.50 0.12
CA TRP A 150 -13.59 20.86 -0.99
C TRP A 150 -12.58 20.32 -2.02
N LEU A 151 -11.55 21.10 -2.37
CA LEU A 151 -10.49 20.67 -3.28
C LEU A 151 -9.80 19.38 -2.82
N ILE A 152 -9.37 19.33 -1.56
CA ILE A 152 -8.70 18.12 -1.06
C ILE A 152 -9.66 16.93 -0.99
N SER A 153 -10.96 17.16 -0.80
CA SER A 153 -11.99 16.11 -0.86
C SER A 153 -12.14 15.53 -2.27
N VAL A 154 -11.91 16.33 -3.33
CA VAL A 154 -11.82 15.84 -4.71
C VAL A 154 -10.62 14.89 -4.87
N PHE A 155 -9.43 15.27 -4.38
CA PHE A 155 -8.26 14.39 -4.39
C PHE A 155 -8.46 13.09 -3.58
N ASN A 156 -9.15 13.18 -2.45
CA ASN A 156 -9.56 12.04 -1.64
C ASN A 156 -10.54 11.12 -2.37
N SER A 157 -11.38 11.66 -3.26
CA SER A 157 -12.28 10.87 -4.11
C SER A 157 -11.53 10.21 -5.27
N ILE A 158 -10.58 10.92 -5.89
CA ILE A 158 -9.73 10.38 -6.97
C ILE A 158 -9.00 9.11 -6.52
N GLN A 159 -8.38 9.11 -5.34
CA GLN A 159 -7.63 7.94 -4.87
C GLN A 159 -8.51 6.71 -4.59
N VAL A 160 -9.77 6.92 -4.19
CA VAL A 160 -10.77 5.84 -4.03
C VAL A 160 -11.14 5.28 -5.41
N VAL A 161 -11.55 6.13 -6.35
CA VAL A 161 -11.91 5.69 -7.71
C VAL A 161 -10.77 4.94 -8.40
N MET A 162 -9.53 5.43 -8.27
CA MET A 162 -8.36 4.75 -8.83
C MET A 162 -8.12 3.37 -8.20
N THR A 163 -8.49 3.18 -6.93
CA THR A 163 -8.38 1.89 -6.24
C THR A 163 -9.33 0.86 -6.86
N VAL A 164 -10.59 1.23 -7.12
CA VAL A 164 -11.57 0.39 -7.81
C VAL A 164 -11.11 0.03 -9.23
N ILE A 165 -10.68 1.03 -10.01
CA ILE A 165 -10.20 0.82 -11.39
C ILE A 165 -9.02 -0.17 -11.42
N LYS A 166 -8.18 -0.18 -10.38
CA LYS A 166 -7.01 -1.05 -10.28
C LYS A 166 -7.36 -2.50 -9.94
N TYR A 167 -8.23 -2.72 -8.94
CA TYR A 167 -8.48 -4.06 -8.42
C TYR A 167 -9.56 -4.83 -9.18
N THR A 168 -10.58 -4.14 -9.72
CA THR A 168 -11.68 -4.78 -10.47
C THR A 168 -11.19 -5.64 -11.65
N PRO A 169 -10.30 -5.15 -12.54
CA PRO A 169 -9.85 -5.94 -13.67
C PRO A 169 -9.11 -7.20 -13.23
N GLN A 170 -8.33 -7.14 -12.16
CA GLN A 170 -7.60 -8.30 -11.65
C GLN A 170 -8.56 -9.36 -11.08
N ALA A 171 -9.55 -8.93 -10.30
CA ALA A 171 -10.59 -9.83 -9.77
C ALA A 171 -11.38 -10.51 -10.90
N TRP A 172 -11.73 -9.74 -11.93
CA TRP A 172 -12.39 -10.25 -13.13
C TRP A 172 -11.52 -11.21 -13.94
N MET A 173 -10.24 -10.88 -14.14
CA MET A 173 -9.30 -11.74 -14.86
C MET A 173 -9.12 -13.09 -14.16
N ASN A 174 -8.99 -13.10 -12.84
CA ASN A 174 -8.94 -14.34 -12.06
C ASN A 174 -10.23 -15.15 -12.25
N PHE A 175 -11.39 -14.49 -12.23
CA PHE A 175 -12.68 -15.15 -12.46
C PHE A 175 -12.83 -15.73 -13.87
N ARG A 176 -12.38 -15.01 -14.91
CA ARG A 176 -12.44 -15.49 -16.30
C ARG A 176 -11.46 -16.63 -16.58
N ARG A 177 -10.25 -16.55 -16.04
CA ARG A 177 -9.20 -17.57 -16.23
C ARG A 177 -9.39 -18.80 -15.35
N LYS A 178 -10.25 -18.71 -14.32
CA LYS A 178 -10.43 -19.74 -13.29
C LYS A 178 -9.11 -20.15 -12.64
N SER A 179 -8.19 -19.19 -12.50
CA SER A 179 -6.83 -19.40 -12.00
C SER A 179 -6.29 -18.09 -11.42
N THR A 180 -5.55 -18.20 -10.33
CA THR A 180 -4.83 -17.08 -9.71
C THR A 180 -3.31 -17.19 -9.91
N VAL A 181 -2.85 -18.01 -10.86
CA VAL A 181 -1.41 -18.16 -11.16
C VAL A 181 -0.88 -16.83 -11.70
N GLY A 182 0.24 -16.36 -11.13
CA GLY A 182 0.85 -15.07 -11.46
C GLY A 182 0.39 -13.90 -10.60
N PHE A 183 -0.62 -14.09 -9.73
CA PHE A 183 -1.04 -13.09 -8.74
C PHE A 183 -0.44 -13.40 -7.36
N SER A 184 0.25 -12.43 -6.76
CA SER A 184 0.84 -12.57 -5.42
C SER A 184 -0.24 -12.45 -4.35
N ILE A 185 -0.73 -13.57 -3.83
CA ILE A 185 -1.71 -13.52 -2.74
C ILE A 185 -1.14 -12.92 -1.44
N GLY A 186 0.18 -12.98 -1.25
CA GLY A 186 0.83 -12.35 -0.10
C GLY A 186 0.52 -10.85 -0.03
N ASN A 187 0.45 -10.17 -1.17
CA ASN A 187 0.06 -8.75 -1.22
C ASN A 187 -1.40 -8.57 -0.78
N GLY A 188 -2.30 -9.48 -1.16
CA GLY A 188 -3.69 -9.47 -0.70
C GLY A 188 -3.84 -9.63 0.82
N LEU A 189 -2.98 -10.43 1.46
CA LEU A 189 -2.97 -10.59 2.92
C LEU A 189 -2.46 -9.33 3.64
N PHE A 190 -1.39 -8.71 3.13
CA PHE A 190 -0.92 -7.42 3.64
C PHE A 190 -1.96 -6.31 3.45
N ASP A 191 -2.66 -6.33 2.31
CA ASP A 191 -3.77 -5.43 2.01
C ASP A 191 -4.91 -5.61 3.02
N LEU A 192 -5.30 -6.86 3.35
CA LEU A 192 -6.31 -7.15 4.37
C LEU A 192 -5.90 -6.66 5.75
N LEU A 193 -4.67 -6.99 6.19
CA LEU A 193 -4.17 -6.57 7.50
C LEU A 193 -4.12 -5.04 7.58
N GLY A 194 -3.55 -4.37 6.57
CA GLY A 194 -3.49 -2.91 6.52
C GLY A 194 -4.87 -2.28 6.54
N GLY A 195 -5.82 -2.79 5.75
CA GLY A 195 -7.19 -2.29 5.70
C GLY A 195 -7.93 -2.44 7.03
N VAL A 196 -7.84 -3.60 7.68
CA VAL A 196 -8.48 -3.85 8.99
C VAL A 196 -7.88 -2.94 10.06
N MET A 197 -6.55 -2.80 10.12
CA MET A 197 -5.88 -1.96 11.10
C MET A 197 -6.19 -0.48 10.87
N ASN A 198 -6.24 -0.03 9.62
CA ASN A 198 -6.57 1.35 9.26
C ASN A 198 -8.03 1.71 9.57
N PHE A 199 -8.97 0.78 9.33
CA PHE A 199 -10.37 0.95 9.70
C PHE A 199 -10.56 0.94 11.23
N SER A 200 -9.84 0.04 11.92
CA SER A 200 -9.87 -0.05 13.39
C SER A 200 -9.29 1.20 14.04
N GLN A 201 -8.21 1.77 13.48
CA GLN A 201 -7.65 3.06 13.91
C GLN A 201 -8.75 4.14 13.93
N MET A 202 -9.54 4.22 12.87
CA MET A 202 -10.65 5.19 12.80
C MET A 202 -11.74 4.92 13.84
N GLY A 203 -12.06 3.64 14.08
CA GLY A 203 -13.00 3.23 15.10
C GLY A 203 -12.57 3.65 16.51
N VAL A 204 -11.29 3.49 16.85
CA VAL A 204 -10.74 3.90 18.16
C VAL A 204 -10.90 5.40 18.39
N GLN A 205 -10.61 6.23 17.40
CA GLN A 205 -10.82 7.68 17.51
C GLN A 205 -12.31 8.02 17.67
N SER A 206 -13.20 7.36 16.92
CA SER A 206 -14.65 7.58 17.09
C SER A 206 -15.18 7.16 18.45
N ILE A 207 -14.61 6.11 19.06
CA ILE A 207 -14.93 5.71 20.44
C ILE A 207 -14.48 6.77 21.44
N ASP A 208 -13.27 7.32 21.28
CA ASP A 208 -12.75 8.36 22.18
C ASP A 208 -13.54 9.67 22.10
N GLN A 209 -13.92 10.08 20.88
CA GLN A 209 -14.67 11.32 20.66
C GLN A 209 -16.18 11.18 20.91
N GLY A 210 -16.70 9.95 20.94
CA GLY A 210 -18.15 9.69 20.99
C GLY A 210 -18.91 10.11 19.72
N THR A 211 -18.20 10.35 18.61
CA THR A 211 -18.78 10.77 17.33
C THR A 211 -18.22 9.97 16.15
N PHE A 212 -19.03 9.84 15.09
CA PHE A 212 -18.62 9.18 13.85
C PHE A 212 -18.05 10.15 12.81
N VAL A 213 -17.77 11.41 13.20
CA VAL A 213 -17.24 12.46 12.31
C VAL A 213 -15.96 12.00 11.63
N ASN A 214 -15.11 11.24 12.31
CA ASN A 214 -13.90 10.68 11.72
C ASN A 214 -14.16 9.84 10.45
N PHE A 215 -15.26 9.08 10.41
CA PHE A 215 -15.59 8.20 9.27
C PHE A 215 -16.04 8.96 8.02
N TYR A 216 -16.91 9.98 8.17
CA TYR A 216 -17.40 10.75 7.01
C TYR A 216 -16.57 12.01 6.73
N GLY A 217 -15.88 12.55 7.74
CA GLY A 217 -14.92 13.64 7.61
C GLY A 217 -13.67 13.24 6.83
N ASN A 218 -13.31 11.95 6.87
CA ASN A 218 -12.31 11.34 5.98
C ASN A 218 -12.90 10.12 5.26
N ILE A 219 -13.94 10.37 4.45
CA ILE A 219 -14.66 9.32 3.73
C ILE A 219 -13.74 8.48 2.84
N GLY A 220 -12.69 9.04 2.26
CA GLY A 220 -11.76 8.28 1.42
C GLY A 220 -10.86 7.34 2.20
N LYS A 221 -10.51 7.61 3.47
CA LYS A 221 -9.83 6.64 4.33
C LYS A 221 -10.78 5.48 4.71
N THR A 222 -12.05 5.80 4.98
CA THR A 222 -13.11 4.81 5.19
C THR A 222 -13.27 3.90 3.97
N LEU A 223 -13.54 4.49 2.80
CA LEU A 223 -13.79 3.75 1.57
C LEU A 223 -12.55 2.97 1.12
N LEU A 224 -11.36 3.55 1.21
CA LEU A 224 -10.11 2.85 0.90
C LEU A 224 -9.97 1.57 1.76
N SER A 225 -10.23 1.67 3.06
CA SER A 225 -10.12 0.51 3.96
C SER A 225 -11.13 -0.58 3.61
N LEU A 226 -12.39 -0.20 3.37
CA LEU A 226 -13.46 -1.13 3.02
C LEU A 226 -13.21 -1.79 1.66
N GLU A 227 -12.81 -1.02 0.64
CA GLU A 227 -12.50 -1.54 -0.70
C GLU A 227 -11.35 -2.54 -0.66
N VAL A 228 -10.27 -2.21 0.05
CA VAL A 228 -9.11 -3.08 0.14
C VAL A 228 -9.46 -4.38 0.87
N ILE A 229 -10.21 -4.31 1.98
CA ILE A 229 -10.72 -5.50 2.67
C ILE A 229 -11.59 -6.33 1.71
N PHE A 230 -12.53 -5.71 1.01
CA PHE A 230 -13.42 -6.38 0.06
C PHE A 230 -12.67 -7.13 -1.05
N TYR A 231 -11.73 -6.45 -1.73
CA TYR A 231 -10.93 -7.10 -2.78
C TYR A 231 -10.00 -8.17 -2.22
N ALA A 232 -9.42 -7.97 -1.04
CA ALA A 232 -8.59 -8.99 -0.40
C ALA A 232 -9.40 -10.26 -0.10
N LEU A 233 -10.62 -10.13 0.42
CA LEU A 233 -11.52 -11.27 0.63
C LEU A 233 -11.86 -11.97 -0.69
N ILE A 234 -12.15 -11.22 -1.76
CA ILE A 234 -12.35 -11.80 -3.10
C ILE A 234 -11.12 -12.62 -3.52
N PHE A 235 -9.91 -12.08 -3.39
CA PHE A 235 -8.69 -12.77 -3.80
C PHE A 235 -8.40 -14.01 -2.95
N ILE A 236 -8.69 -13.98 -1.65
CA ILE A 236 -8.59 -15.12 -0.74
C ILE A 236 -9.57 -16.22 -1.17
N VAL A 237 -10.85 -15.87 -1.38
CA VAL A 237 -11.88 -16.80 -1.84
C VAL A 237 -11.51 -17.39 -3.20
N GLN A 238 -11.07 -16.56 -4.15
CA GLN A 238 -10.64 -17.02 -5.47
C GLN A 238 -9.46 -17.99 -5.39
N ARG A 239 -8.49 -17.76 -4.50
CA ARG A 239 -7.29 -18.59 -4.39
C ARG A 239 -7.51 -19.89 -3.65
N TYR A 240 -8.16 -19.85 -2.49
CA TYR A 240 -8.20 -20.98 -1.57
C TYR A 240 -9.47 -21.81 -1.70
N ILE A 241 -10.57 -21.20 -2.15
CA ILE A 241 -11.87 -21.87 -2.25
C ILE A 241 -12.17 -22.22 -3.72
N LEU A 242 -12.15 -21.24 -4.62
CA LEU A 242 -12.61 -21.46 -6.00
C LEU A 242 -11.53 -22.07 -6.92
N TYR A 243 -10.28 -21.58 -6.83
CA TYR A 243 -9.19 -21.96 -7.72
C TYR A 243 -7.94 -22.42 -6.94
N PRO A 244 -8.06 -23.45 -6.06
CA PRO A 244 -6.92 -23.98 -5.34
C PRO A 244 -5.87 -24.49 -6.33
N LEU A 245 -4.60 -24.20 -6.05
CA LEU A 245 -3.53 -24.83 -6.81
C LEU A 245 -3.61 -26.34 -6.56
N LYS A 246 -3.86 -27.10 -7.62
CA LYS A 246 -3.51 -28.51 -7.61
C LYS A 246 -2.00 -28.57 -7.46
N THR A 247 -1.52 -28.99 -6.30
CA THR A 247 -0.13 -29.43 -6.17
C THR A 247 -0.01 -30.60 -7.13
N GLU A 248 0.66 -30.39 -8.26
CA GLU A 248 1.16 -31.51 -9.07
C GLU A 248 1.97 -32.36 -8.11
N LYS A 249 1.39 -33.49 -7.67
CA LYS A 249 2.15 -34.57 -7.06
C LYS A 249 3.12 -34.99 -8.15
N PHE A 250 4.37 -34.54 -8.07
CA PHE A 250 5.42 -35.11 -8.89
C PHE A 250 5.32 -36.63 -8.71
N PRO A 251 5.06 -37.41 -9.78
CA PRO A 251 5.10 -38.85 -9.66
C PRO A 251 6.47 -39.19 -9.11
N VAL A 252 6.49 -39.86 -7.96
CA VAL A 252 7.71 -40.44 -7.39
C VAL A 252 8.24 -41.36 -8.48
N ILE A 253 9.28 -40.92 -9.17
CA ILE A 253 10.00 -41.76 -10.13
C ILE A 253 10.55 -42.91 -9.29
N SER A 254 9.93 -44.08 -9.44
CA SER A 254 10.44 -45.35 -8.93
C SER A 254 11.85 -45.53 -9.47
N LYS A 255 12.80 -45.75 -8.56
CA LYS A 255 14.19 -46.04 -8.87
C LYS A 255 14.26 -47.38 -9.61
N GLU A 256 14.81 -47.38 -10.83
CA GLU A 256 15.50 -48.46 -11.57
C GLU A 256 15.66 -47.93 -13.02
N THR A 257 16.79 -47.93 -13.74
CA THR A 257 18.11 -48.55 -13.67
C THR A 257 19.07 -47.67 -14.48
N VAL A 258 20.36 -47.62 -14.11
CA VAL A 258 21.39 -46.75 -14.72
C VAL A 258 21.89 -47.27 -16.06
N THR A 259 21.98 -46.39 -17.09
CA THR A 259 23.13 -46.34 -18.03
C THR A 259 23.27 -44.94 -18.66
N PRO A 260 24.49 -44.48 -19.02
CA PRO A 260 24.82 -43.07 -19.15
C PRO A 260 24.86 -42.59 -20.60
N ALA A 261 24.28 -41.42 -20.91
CA ALA A 261 24.71 -40.57 -22.03
C ALA A 261 23.91 -39.26 -22.12
N ILE A 262 24.67 -38.16 -22.24
CA ILE A 262 24.37 -36.95 -23.03
C ILE A 262 23.42 -35.91 -22.38
N GLU A 263 24.09 -34.98 -21.68
CA GLU A 263 23.99 -33.53 -21.89
C GLU A 263 22.59 -32.91 -22.05
N ILE A 264 21.92 -32.61 -20.92
CA ILE A 264 21.06 -31.44 -20.73
C ILE A 264 21.02 -31.14 -19.21
N SER A 265 21.04 -29.86 -18.84
CA SER A 265 20.71 -29.30 -17.51
C SER A 265 21.85 -28.88 -16.55
N ARG A 266 22.86 -28.17 -17.04
CA ARG A 266 23.62 -27.21 -16.19
C ARG A 266 22.75 -26.05 -15.65
N HIS A 267 21.50 -25.89 -16.09
CA HIS A 267 20.64 -24.76 -15.72
C HIS A 267 19.79 -24.97 -14.44
N ARG A 268 19.49 -26.21 -14.02
CA ARG A 268 18.61 -26.44 -12.85
C ARG A 268 19.29 -26.34 -11.48
N ARG A 269 20.62 -26.49 -11.40
CA ARG A 269 21.35 -26.45 -10.11
C ARG A 269 21.57 -25.04 -9.54
N ARG A 270 21.39 -23.98 -10.33
CA ARG A 270 21.48 -22.60 -9.81
C ARG A 270 20.22 -22.12 -9.09
N ILE A 271 19.05 -22.64 -9.44
CA ILE A 271 17.77 -22.19 -8.85
C ILE A 271 17.63 -22.68 -7.40
N PHE A 272 18.06 -23.91 -7.09
CA PHE A 272 17.98 -24.45 -5.72
C PHE A 272 19.07 -23.94 -4.77
N LYS A 273 20.20 -23.42 -5.27
CA LYS A 273 21.20 -22.75 -4.42
C LYS A 273 20.77 -21.33 -4.02
N CYS A 274 19.92 -20.66 -4.80
CA CYS A 274 19.42 -19.32 -4.45
C CYS A 274 18.33 -19.31 -3.36
N ILE A 275 17.62 -20.42 -3.14
CA ILE A 275 16.56 -20.50 -2.11
C ILE A 275 17.16 -20.66 -0.69
N LYS A 276 18.41 -21.15 -0.57
CA LYS A 276 19.10 -21.24 0.73
C LYS A 276 19.77 -19.95 1.20
N ILE A 277 19.71 -18.86 0.42
CA ILE A 277 20.28 -17.53 0.77
C ILE A 277 19.15 -16.54 1.10
N ILE A 278 18.04 -17.03 1.68
CA ILE A 278 17.03 -16.21 2.35
C ILE A 278 17.03 -16.57 3.84
N HIS A 279 18.20 -16.40 4.45
CA HIS A 279 18.36 -16.15 5.88
C HIS A 279 19.29 -14.93 5.95
N CYS A 280 18.72 -13.75 5.75
CA CYS A 280 19.40 -12.49 6.00
C CYS A 280 19.24 -12.18 7.50
N PRO A 281 20.32 -12.05 8.29
CA PRO A 281 20.24 -11.80 9.74
C PRO A 281 19.70 -10.41 10.12
N ALA A 282 19.35 -9.56 9.16
CA ALA A 282 18.91 -8.19 9.41
C ALA A 282 17.52 -8.08 10.09
N LEU A 283 16.79 -9.19 10.24
CA LEU A 283 15.47 -9.21 10.91
C LEU A 283 15.52 -9.47 12.42
N LEU A 284 16.70 -9.73 13.01
CA LEU A 284 16.80 -10.10 14.44
C LEU A 284 17.28 -8.98 15.38
N LEU A 285 17.48 -7.74 14.89
CA LEU A 285 18.07 -6.67 15.70
C LEU A 285 17.08 -5.68 16.34
N MET A 286 15.77 -5.95 16.34
CA MET A 286 14.77 -5.06 16.96
C MET A 286 13.96 -5.68 18.11
N VAL A 287 14.39 -6.82 18.67
CA VAL A 287 13.72 -7.44 19.85
C VAL A 287 14.73 -7.81 20.94
N TYR A 288 15.65 -6.90 21.27
CA TYR A 288 16.43 -6.96 22.52
C TYR A 288 16.58 -5.56 23.11
N ILE A 289 15.48 -5.01 23.62
CA ILE A 289 15.54 -4.01 24.68
C ILE A 289 15.16 -4.78 25.96
N LYS A 290 16.18 -5.18 26.73
CA LYS A 290 15.99 -5.54 28.14
C LYS A 290 16.47 -4.36 28.99
N PRO A 291 15.70 -3.97 30.02
CA PRO A 291 16.05 -2.87 30.91
C PRO A 291 16.98 -3.39 32.00
N CYS A 292 18.04 -2.66 32.35
CA CYS A 292 18.54 -2.50 33.73
C CYS A 292 19.81 -1.66 33.82
N CYS A 293 19.84 -0.86 34.89
CA CYS A 293 21.00 -0.30 35.59
C CYS A 293 21.70 0.94 35.02
N ILE A 294 21.20 2.09 35.47
CA ILE A 294 21.92 3.12 36.22
C ILE A 294 23.41 2.78 36.47
N THR A 295 24.32 3.58 35.93
CA THR A 295 25.49 4.07 36.70
C THR A 295 25.96 5.39 36.09
N VAL A 296 25.87 6.44 36.90
CA VAL A 296 26.47 7.76 36.69
C VAL A 296 27.99 7.60 36.71
N PHE A 297 28.70 8.12 35.69
CA PHE A 297 30.11 8.46 35.82
C PHE A 297 30.44 9.71 34.99
N ILE A 298 30.61 10.81 35.70
CA ILE A 298 31.38 11.98 35.27
C ILE A 298 32.86 11.55 35.27
N PRO A 299 33.65 11.96 34.28
CA PRO A 299 34.85 12.68 34.66
C PRO A 299 35.08 13.94 33.81
N LEU A 300 35.37 15.02 34.53
CA LEU A 300 36.21 16.13 34.05
C LEU A 300 37.48 15.59 33.40
N CYS A 301 37.95 16.26 32.35
CA CYS A 301 39.38 16.58 32.23
C CYS A 301 39.61 17.72 31.24
N ILE A 302 40.00 18.87 31.83
CA ILE A 302 40.90 19.94 31.37
C ILE A 302 40.45 20.79 30.17
#